data_AF-A0AAU1IBS1-F1
#
_entry.id   AF-A0AAU1IBS1-F1
#
_cell.length_a   1.000
_cell.length_b   1.000
_cell.length_c   1.000
_cell.angle_alpha   90.00
_cell.angle_beta   90.00
_cell.angle_gamma   90.00
#
_symmetry.space_group_name_H-M   'P 1'
#
loop_
_entity.id
_entity.type
_entity.pdbx_description
1 polymer ?
#
loop_
_entity_poly.entity_id
_entity_poly.type
_entity_poly.pdbx_seq_one_letter_code
_entity_poly.pdbx_strand_id
1 'polypeptide(L)'
;METAGWRCQCAGECGNAHAKTDGRCPREHDGYTSKHGRRVRLMAAPADVSTPPAQAVTLPASELRAWCPDCHTAAARKARTATAAPAEAPGLFDL
;
A
#
# COMPACT_ATOMS: atom_id res chain seq x y z
N MET A 1 6.94 -2.66 13.79
CA MET A 1 7.08 -3.86 12.94
C MET A 1 6.81 -5.15 13.72
N GLU A 2 7.25 -5.24 14.98
CA GLU A 2 7.02 -6.42 15.83
C GLU A 2 5.53 -6.73 16.05
N THR A 3 4.70 -5.71 16.31
CA THR A 3 3.23 -5.85 16.40
C THR A 3 2.60 -6.40 15.12
N ALA A 4 3.28 -6.25 13.97
CA ALA A 4 2.85 -6.79 12.69
C ALA A 4 3.35 -8.21 12.42
N GLY A 5 4.06 -8.83 13.37
CA GLY A 5 4.71 -10.12 13.19
C GLY A 5 5.67 -10.13 12.01
N TRP A 6 6.29 -8.98 11.70
CA TRP A 6 7.16 -8.80 10.54
C TRP A 6 6.52 -9.15 9.19
N ARG A 7 5.19 -9.07 9.09
CA ARG A 7 4.43 -9.35 7.86
C ARG A 7 3.69 -8.12 7.36
N CYS A 8 3.47 -8.10 6.05
CA CYS A 8 2.57 -7.14 5.44
C CYS A 8 1.14 -7.33 5.97
N GLN A 9 0.56 -6.27 6.50
CA GLN A 9 -0.76 -6.23 7.14
C GLN A 9 -1.88 -5.71 6.21
N CYS A 10 -1.65 -5.61 4.90
CA CYS A 10 -2.74 -5.32 3.99
C CYS A 10 -3.83 -6.41 4.08
N ALA A 11 -5.08 -5.99 4.09
CA ALA A 11 -6.28 -6.80 4.09
C ALA A 11 -6.94 -6.90 2.69
N GLY A 12 -6.16 -6.64 1.63
CA GLY A 12 -6.63 -6.70 0.24
C GLY A 12 -6.75 -5.34 -0.45
N GLU A 13 -6.35 -4.24 0.21
CA GLU A 13 -6.34 -2.88 -0.36
C GLU A 13 -5.45 -2.80 -1.61
N CYS A 14 -4.44 -3.68 -1.71
CA CYS A 14 -3.60 -3.82 -2.90
C CYS A 14 -4.34 -4.38 -4.13
N GLY A 15 -5.54 -4.94 -3.94
CA GLY A 15 -6.36 -5.54 -4.98
C GLY A 15 -6.16 -7.01 -5.24
N ASN A 16 -5.22 -7.67 -4.56
CA ASN A 16 -5.09 -9.11 -4.61
C ASN A 16 -5.94 -9.73 -3.51
N ALA A 17 -6.75 -10.74 -3.85
CA ALA A 17 -7.59 -11.44 -2.90
C ALA A 17 -6.81 -12.26 -1.86
N HIS A 18 -5.52 -12.55 -2.11
CA HIS A 18 -4.68 -13.35 -1.22
C HIS A 18 -5.35 -14.67 -0.79
N ALA A 19 -6.04 -15.33 -1.73
CA ALA A 19 -6.88 -16.50 -1.44
C ALA A 19 -6.12 -17.69 -0.84
N LYS A 20 -4.82 -17.82 -1.14
CA LYS A 20 -3.96 -18.90 -0.61
C LYS A 20 -3.45 -18.64 0.82
N THR A 21 -3.70 -17.46 1.35
CA THR A 21 -3.08 -16.94 2.57
C THR A 21 -4.12 -16.22 3.43
N ASP A 22 -5.37 -16.70 3.38
CA ASP A 22 -6.51 -16.21 4.17
C ASP A 22 -6.73 -14.69 4.08
N GLY A 23 -6.58 -14.13 2.87
CA GLY A 23 -6.77 -12.69 2.65
C GLY A 23 -5.62 -11.82 3.16
N ARG A 24 -4.50 -12.42 3.60
CA ARG A 24 -3.30 -11.71 4.08
C ARG A 24 -2.16 -11.84 3.09
N CYS A 25 -1.35 -10.80 2.96
CA CYS A 25 -0.16 -10.87 2.12
C CYS A 25 0.91 -11.79 2.76
N PRO A 26 1.51 -12.74 2.00
CA PRO A 26 2.54 -13.64 2.52
C PRO A 26 3.92 -12.98 2.64
N ARG A 27 4.06 -11.69 2.31
CA ARG A 27 5.36 -11.00 2.30
C ARG A 27 5.80 -10.69 3.73
N GLU A 28 6.95 -11.25 4.10
CA GLU A 28 7.65 -11.03 5.36
C GLU A 28 8.81 -10.05 5.18
N HIS A 29 9.15 -9.31 6.23
CA HIS A 29 10.34 -8.45 6.24
C HIS A 29 11.59 -9.29 6.00
N ASP A 30 12.51 -8.78 5.18
CA ASP A 30 13.73 -9.46 4.73
C ASP A 30 13.52 -10.76 3.92
N GLY A 31 12.28 -11.23 3.77
CA GLY A 31 11.92 -12.32 2.88
C GLY A 31 12.12 -11.96 1.41
N TYR A 32 12.28 -12.97 0.56
CA TYR A 32 12.42 -12.76 -0.88
C TYR A 32 11.07 -12.76 -1.60
N THR A 33 10.95 -11.89 -2.61
CA THR A 33 9.74 -11.82 -3.41
C THR A 33 9.54 -13.02 -4.35
N SER A 34 10.63 -13.66 -4.76
CA SER A 34 10.67 -14.89 -5.56
C SER A 34 12.11 -15.43 -5.55
N LYS A 35 12.37 -16.57 -6.20
CA LYS A 35 13.71 -17.16 -6.33
C LYS A 35 14.78 -16.18 -6.84
N HIS A 36 14.40 -15.30 -7.76
CA HIS A 36 15.26 -14.23 -8.31
C HIS A 36 14.73 -12.84 -7.95
N GLY A 37 13.93 -12.76 -6.90
CA GLY A 37 13.26 -11.55 -6.50
C GLY A 37 14.15 -10.66 -5.65
N ARG A 38 13.63 -9.48 -5.34
CA ARG A 38 14.22 -8.57 -4.34
C ARG A 38 13.82 -8.97 -2.92
N ARG A 39 14.60 -8.52 -1.95
CA ARG A 39 14.21 -8.55 -0.52
C ARG A 39 13.05 -7.60 -0.26
N VAL A 40 12.14 -8.02 0.60
CA VAL A 40 11.01 -7.23 1.05
C VAL A 40 11.46 -6.35 2.21
N ARG A 41 11.41 -5.04 2.00
CA ARG A 41 11.54 -4.05 3.07
C ARG A 41 10.16 -3.54 3.43
N LEU A 42 9.66 -3.96 4.59
CA LEU A 42 8.39 -3.43 5.10
C LEU A 42 8.56 -1.98 5.52
N MET A 43 7.54 -1.17 5.23
CA MET A 43 7.41 0.23 5.61
C MET A 43 6.21 0.41 6.52
N ALA A 44 6.30 1.34 7.48
CA ALA A 44 5.15 1.76 8.26
C ALA A 44 4.43 2.85 7.46
N ALA A 45 3.15 2.64 7.19
CA ALA A 45 2.31 3.64 6.53
C ALA A 45 0.89 3.58 7.09
N PRO A 46 0.10 4.66 6.98
CA PRO A 46 -1.28 4.67 7.45
C PRO A 46 -2.10 3.52 6.84
N ALA A 47 -3.15 3.10 7.55
CA ALA A 47 -4.11 2.16 7.01
C ALA A 47 -4.80 2.69 5.74
N ASP A 48 -5.15 3.97 5.75
CA ASP A 48 -5.65 4.68 4.58
C ASP A 48 -4.48 5.30 3.81
N VAL A 49 -4.16 4.69 2.67
CA VAL A 49 -3.08 5.14 1.77
C VAL A 49 -3.36 6.47 1.06
N SER A 50 -4.57 7.01 1.17
CA SER A 50 -4.91 8.35 0.69
C SER A 50 -4.58 9.46 1.70
N THR A 51 -4.21 9.08 2.94
CA THR A 51 -3.80 10.04 3.98
C THR A 51 -2.62 10.88 3.49
N PRO A 52 -2.72 12.23 3.50
CA PRO A 52 -1.62 13.09 3.08
C PRO A 52 -0.35 12.86 3.90
N PRO A 53 0.86 12.94 3.31
CA PRO A 53 2.10 12.70 4.03
C PRO A 53 2.27 13.55 5.30
N ALA A 54 1.82 14.81 5.26
CA ALA A 54 1.87 15.72 6.40
C ALA A 54 0.99 15.28 7.58
N GLN A 55 -0.10 14.56 7.32
CA GLN A 55 -0.95 13.98 8.36
C GLN A 55 -0.43 12.59 8.78
N ALA A 56 0.10 11.82 7.84
CA ALA A 56 0.65 10.49 8.10
C ALA A 56 1.76 10.50 9.15
N VAL A 57 2.61 11.54 9.16
CA VAL A 57 3.71 11.67 10.14
C VAL A 57 3.24 11.99 11.55
N THR A 58 2.01 12.48 11.73
CA THR A 58 1.45 12.78 13.05
C THR A 58 0.67 11.62 13.65
N LEU A 59 0.43 10.54 12.88
CA LEU A 59 -0.36 9.42 13.35
C LEU A 59 0.38 8.61 14.43
N PRO A 60 -0.34 8.14 15.47
CA PRO A 60 0.25 7.23 16.44
C PRO A 60 0.59 5.90 15.77
N ALA A 61 1.56 5.18 16.34
CA ALA A 61 2.00 3.88 15.82
C ALA A 61 0.86 2.84 15.71
N SER A 62 -0.21 2.97 16.49
CA SER A 62 -1.41 2.13 16.44
C SER A 62 -2.24 2.30 15.16
N GLU A 63 -2.11 3.43 14.48
CA GLU A 63 -2.80 3.73 13.22
C GLU A 63 -1.94 3.42 11.99
N LEU A 64 -0.67 3.08 12.22
CA LEU A 64 0.25 2.63 11.18
C LEU A 64 0.16 1.12 11.00
N ARG A 65 0.20 0.69 9.75
CA ARG A 65 0.29 -0.72 9.35
C ARG A 65 1.64 -0.99 8.71
N ALA A 66 2.08 -2.24 8.83
CA ALA A 66 3.24 -2.70 8.06
C ALA A 66 2.81 -3.02 6.62
N TRP A 67 3.46 -2.40 5.65
CA TRP A 67 3.20 -2.61 4.24
C TRP A 67 4.43 -3.14 3.51
N CYS A 68 4.23 -4.06 2.56
CA CYS A 68 5.27 -4.33 1.57
C CYS A 68 5.18 -3.31 0.42
N PRO A 69 6.28 -3.05 -0.31
CA PRO A 69 6.30 -2.00 -1.34
C PRO A 69 5.27 -2.23 -2.46
N ASP A 70 5.04 -3.50 -2.84
CA ASP A 70 4.08 -3.85 -3.88
C ASP A 70 2.64 -3.54 -3.45
N CYS A 71 2.28 -3.89 -2.21
CA CYS A 71 0.92 -3.68 -1.70
C CYS A 71 0.62 -2.20 -1.49
N HIS A 72 1.57 -1.44 -0.92
CA HIS A 72 1.41 0.00 -0.73
C HIS A 72 1.25 0.72 -2.06
N THR A 73 2.12 0.41 -3.04
CA THR A 73 2.07 1.04 -4.37
C THR A 73 0.78 0.69 -5.12
N ALA A 74 0.30 -0.55 -5.01
CA ALA A 74 -0.96 -0.96 -5.63
C ALA A 74 -2.17 -0.29 -4.97
N ALA A 75 -2.22 -0.23 -3.63
CA ALA A 75 -3.28 0.44 -2.89
C ALA A 75 -3.30 1.94 -3.20
N ALA A 76 -2.16 2.61 -3.20
CA ALA A 76 -2.06 4.04 -3.51
C ALA A 76 -2.49 4.34 -4.97
N ARG A 77 -2.15 3.46 -5.92
CA ARG A 77 -2.65 3.56 -7.30
C ARG A 77 -4.16 3.48 -7.36
N LYS A 78 -4.75 2.51 -6.66
CA LYS A 78 -6.22 2.32 -6.61
C LYS A 78 -6.94 3.51 -5.98
N ALA A 79 -6.42 4.05 -4.89
CA ALA A 79 -6.98 5.24 -4.25
C ALA A 79 -7.02 6.42 -5.22
N ARG A 80 -5.93 6.68 -5.95
CA ARG A 80 -5.89 7.74 -6.97
C ARG A 80 -6.90 7.54 -8.10
N THR A 81 -7.05 6.32 -8.61
CA THR A 81 -8.02 6.03 -9.67
C THR A 81 -9.47 6.14 -9.19
N ALA A 82 -9.75 5.87 -7.92
CA ALA A 82 -11.09 6.00 -7.35
C ALA A 82 -11.48 7.48 -7.15
N THR A 83 -10.52 8.36 -6.85
CA THR A 83 -10.75 9.80 -6.70
C THR A 83 -10.83 10.53 -8.05
N ALA A 84 -10.22 9.97 -9.10
CA ALA A 84 -10.37 10.49 -10.46
C ALA A 84 -11.75 10.10 -11.03
N ALA A 85 -12.79 10.84 -10.64
CA ALA A 85 -13.93 11.04 -11.53
C ALA A 85 -13.39 11.58 -12.87
N PRO A 86 -13.97 11.22 -14.03
CA PRO A 86 -13.50 11.70 -15.31
C PRO A 86 -13.72 13.22 -15.37
N ALA A 87 -12.71 13.99 -14.96
CA ALA A 87 -12.63 15.39 -15.28
C ALA A 87 -12.33 15.45 -16.78
N GLU A 88 -13.38 15.77 -17.55
CA GLU A 88 -13.26 16.25 -18.91
C GLU A 88 -12.18 17.35 -18.90
N ALA A 89 -10.99 17.01 -19.40
CA ALA A 89 -9.87 17.93 -19.42
C ALA A 89 -10.17 18.98 -20.50
N PRO A 90 -10.41 20.26 -20.18
CA PRO A 90 -10.42 21.29 -21.21
C PRO A 90 -9.03 21.34 -21.85
N GLY A 91 -8.99 21.35 -23.18
CA GLY A 91 -7.79 21.24 -23.99
C GLY A 91 -6.66 22.15 -23.48
N LEU A 92 -5.51 21.55 -23.20
CA LEU A 92 -4.30 22.22 -22.69
C LEU A 92 -3.66 23.17 -23.72
N PHE A 93 -4.24 23.29 -24.91
CA PHE A 93 -3.74 24.12 -26.01
C PHE A 93 -4.91 24.70 -26.80
N ASP A 94 -5.57 25.72 -26.26
CA ASP A 94 -6.33 26.67 -27.08
C ASP A 94 -5.63 28.01 -26.97
N LEU A 95 -4.90 28.37 -28.03
CA LEU A 95 -4.19 29.64 -28.24
C LEU A 95 -4.63 30.20 -29.60
#